data_AF-A0A2V6JAV6-F1
#
_entry.id   AF-A0A2V6JAV6-F1
#
_cell.length_a   1.000
_cell.length_b   1.000
_cell.length_c   1.000
_cell.angle_alpha   90.00
_cell.angle_beta   90.00
_cell.angle_gamma   90.00
#
_symmetry.space_group_name_H-M   'P 1'
#
loop_
_entity.id
_entity.type
_entity.pdbx_description
1 polymer ?
#
loop_
_entity_poly.entity_id
_entity_poly.type
_entity_poly.pdbx_seq_one_letter_code
_entity_poly.pdbx_strand_id
1 'polypeptide(L)'
;MNPLWTARPAWFALDPKAPEESAQPSEDFIYHRPVLEKKVFELLKPKSGSLILDGTCGGGGHTEALLESGADVLALDQDPDAVRHVADRLAHVGRRIIVRQANFRHADCVLDELGIRTIGGALLDLGVSSRQLENAERGFSLMRNGPLDMRMDPRTSLTAATIINDYSEEELTRLFRELGEEPAARRIATMVVKMRKTSPFRETLPLARTIEKLVGRHG
;
A
#
# COMPACT_ATOMS: atom_id res chain seq x y z
N MET A 1 40.01 -7.55 -40.59
CA MET A 1 39.36 -8.88 -40.42
C MET A 1 38.71 -8.87 -39.04
N ASN A 2 37.40 -8.88 -38.82
CA ASN A 2 36.21 -9.03 -39.65
C ASN A 2 35.06 -8.30 -38.89
N PRO A 3 34.37 -7.29 -39.46
CA PRO A 3 33.20 -6.66 -38.87
C PRO A 3 31.92 -7.12 -39.58
N LEU A 4 30.88 -7.59 -38.87
CA LEU A 4 29.53 -7.65 -39.43
C LEU A 4 28.47 -7.39 -38.35
N TRP A 5 27.74 -6.31 -38.59
CA TRP A 5 26.46 -5.96 -38.00
C TRP A 5 25.32 -6.77 -38.66
N THR A 6 24.14 -6.72 -38.04
CA THR A 6 22.79 -6.85 -38.62
C THR A 6 22.32 -8.21 -39.15
N ALA A 7 21.31 -8.78 -38.48
CA ALA A 7 20.25 -9.54 -39.15
C ALA A 7 18.92 -9.42 -38.39
N ARG A 8 17.92 -8.84 -39.06
CA ARG A 8 16.49 -9.09 -38.83
C ARG A 8 16.14 -10.47 -39.44
N PRO A 9 15.13 -11.17 -38.92
CA PRO A 9 14.29 -12.01 -39.77
C PRO A 9 12.91 -11.37 -39.96
N ALA A 10 12.54 -11.22 -41.23
CA ALA A 10 11.18 -10.95 -41.68
C ALA A 10 10.42 -12.28 -41.81
N TRP A 11 9.21 -12.35 -41.27
CA TRP A 11 8.13 -13.13 -41.87
C TRP A 11 6.78 -12.57 -41.40
N PHE A 12 5.96 -12.27 -42.41
CA PHE A 12 4.55 -11.91 -42.30
C PHE A 12 3.75 -13.11 -42.81
N ALA A 13 2.53 -13.22 -42.28
CA ALA A 13 1.42 -14.05 -42.75
C ALA A 13 1.56 -15.57 -42.54
N LEU A 14 0.73 -16.08 -41.63
CA LEU A 14 -0.31 -17.09 -41.92
C LEU A 14 -1.23 -17.22 -40.69
N ASP A 15 -2.49 -16.84 -40.89
CA ASP A 15 -3.67 -17.33 -40.17
C ASP A 15 -4.66 -17.74 -41.28
N PRO A 16 -5.60 -18.71 -41.12
CA PRO A 16 -6.24 -19.09 -39.87
C PRO A 16 -6.37 -20.61 -39.64
N LYS A 17 -6.29 -21.04 -38.37
CA LYS A 17 -7.06 -22.20 -37.91
C LYS A 17 -7.69 -21.88 -36.55
N ALA A 18 -9.01 -21.78 -36.55
CA ALA A 18 -9.82 -21.70 -35.34
C ALA A 18 -9.65 -22.96 -34.49
N PRO A 19 -9.61 -22.83 -33.15
CA PRO A 19 -10.02 -23.89 -32.25
C PRO A 19 -11.34 -23.51 -31.55
N GLU A 20 -12.30 -24.40 -31.74
CA GLU A 20 -13.31 -24.93 -30.83
C GLU A 20 -13.60 -24.20 -29.49
N GLU A 21 -14.90 -23.96 -29.28
CA GLU A 21 -15.51 -23.69 -27.97
C GLU A 21 -15.12 -24.75 -26.93
N SER A 22 -14.52 -24.34 -25.82
CA SER A 22 -15.10 -24.50 -24.47
C SER A 22 -14.04 -24.31 -23.38
N ALA A 23 -14.26 -23.29 -22.57
CA ALA A 23 -14.20 -23.35 -21.11
C ALA A 23 -14.72 -22.00 -20.63
N GLN A 24 -15.84 -22.01 -19.91
CA GLN A 24 -16.24 -20.82 -19.14
C GLN A 24 -15.05 -20.45 -18.27
N PRO A 25 -14.60 -19.18 -18.24
CA PRO A 25 -13.59 -18.80 -17.27
C PRO A 25 -14.19 -19.11 -15.91
N SER A 26 -13.53 -20.00 -15.17
CA SER A 26 -13.62 -19.98 -13.72
C SER A 26 -13.45 -18.52 -13.31
N GLU A 27 -14.31 -18.03 -12.44
CA GLU A 27 -14.09 -16.75 -11.76
C GLU A 27 -12.79 -16.88 -10.97
N ASP A 28 -11.67 -16.71 -11.66
CA ASP A 28 -10.41 -16.33 -11.06
C ASP A 28 -10.75 -15.05 -10.32
N PHE A 29 -10.73 -15.14 -8.99
CA PHE A 29 -10.82 -13.99 -8.10
C PHE A 29 -9.93 -12.89 -8.67
N ILE A 30 -10.54 -11.91 -9.34
CA ILE A 30 -9.83 -10.78 -9.95
C ILE A 30 -9.09 -10.12 -8.79
N TYR A 31 -7.78 -10.36 -8.75
CA TYR A 31 -6.92 -9.83 -7.72
C TYR A 31 -7.00 -8.30 -7.82
N HIS A 32 -7.60 -7.71 -6.78
CA HIS A 32 -7.96 -6.31 -6.58
C HIS A 32 -7.74 -5.36 -7.77
N ARG A 33 -8.85 -4.99 -8.41
CA ARG A 33 -8.88 -3.79 -9.24
C ARG A 33 -8.57 -2.56 -8.37
N PRO A 34 -7.62 -1.69 -8.75
CA PRO A 34 -7.30 -0.50 -7.99
C PRO A 34 -8.52 0.43 -7.85
N VAL A 35 -8.61 1.11 -6.70
CA VAL A 35 -9.72 2.03 -6.42
C VAL A 35 -9.65 3.20 -7.41
N LEU A 36 -10.78 3.52 -8.05
CA LEU A 36 -10.91 4.65 -8.98
C LEU A 36 -9.89 4.68 -10.14
N GLU A 37 -9.35 3.53 -10.55
CA GLU A 37 -8.39 3.38 -11.67
C GLU A 37 -8.74 4.23 -12.90
N LYS A 38 -9.98 4.14 -13.40
CA LYS A 38 -10.44 4.92 -14.56
C LYS A 38 -10.32 6.44 -14.35
N LYS A 39 -10.63 6.92 -13.15
CA LYS A 39 -10.57 8.36 -12.84
C LYS A 39 -9.13 8.84 -12.70
N VAL A 40 -8.26 8.00 -12.14
CA VAL A 40 -6.81 8.26 -12.12
C VAL A 40 -6.30 8.48 -13.54
N PHE A 41 -6.66 7.61 -14.48
CA PHE A 41 -6.23 7.73 -15.88
C PHE A 41 -6.78 8.95 -16.60
N GLU A 42 -8.04 9.31 -16.35
CA GLU A 42 -8.66 10.52 -16.92
C GLU A 42 -7.92 11.81 -16.51
N LEU A 43 -7.49 11.88 -15.25
CA LEU A 43 -6.82 13.06 -14.68
C LEU A 43 -5.32 13.07 -14.97
N LEU A 44 -4.64 11.95 -14.73
CA LEU A 44 -3.20 11.82 -14.83
C LEU A 44 -2.71 11.72 -16.29
N LYS A 45 -3.55 11.19 -17.19
CA LYS A 45 -3.28 11.01 -18.62
C LYS A 45 -1.88 10.43 -18.89
N PRO A 46 -1.55 9.28 -18.27
CA PRO A 46 -0.24 8.66 -18.44
C PRO A 46 -0.02 8.30 -19.90
N LYS A 47 1.21 8.50 -20.40
CA LYS A 47 1.54 8.29 -21.82
C LYS A 47 2.91 7.64 -21.95
N SER A 48 3.16 7.05 -23.12
CA SER A 48 4.47 6.48 -23.41
C SER A 48 5.60 7.50 -23.23
N GLY A 49 6.65 7.11 -22.50
CA GLY A 49 7.81 7.95 -22.21
C GLY A 49 7.60 8.99 -21.10
N SER A 50 6.43 9.06 -20.45
CA SER A 50 6.29 9.82 -19.20
C SER A 50 6.70 8.98 -18.00
N LEU A 51 7.50 9.56 -17.10
CA LEU A 51 7.76 8.97 -15.79
C LEU A 51 6.67 9.41 -14.80
N ILE A 52 5.99 8.45 -14.18
CA ILE A 52 4.97 8.68 -13.15
C ILE A 52 5.52 8.27 -11.79
N LEU A 53 5.29 9.10 -10.77
CA LEU A 53 5.54 8.73 -9.37
C LEU A 53 4.28 8.07 -8.80
N ASP A 54 4.37 6.81 -8.38
CA ASP A 54 3.39 6.17 -7.51
C ASP A 54 3.95 6.19 -6.09
N GLY A 55 3.46 7.10 -5.23
CA GLY A 55 4.01 7.29 -3.88
C GLY A 55 3.49 6.32 -2.82
N THR A 56 2.56 5.44 -3.19
CA THR A 56 1.86 4.51 -2.29
C THR A 56 1.64 3.19 -3.00
N CYS A 57 2.72 2.60 -3.53
CA CYS A 57 2.57 1.52 -4.51
C CYS A 57 1.86 0.28 -3.94
N GLY A 58 1.96 0.03 -2.63
CA GLY A 58 1.17 -0.97 -1.92
C GLY A 58 1.22 -2.34 -2.59
N GLY A 59 0.06 -2.83 -3.07
CA GLY A 59 -0.06 -4.11 -3.79
C GLY A 59 0.39 -4.08 -5.27
N GLY A 60 0.74 -2.91 -5.80
CA GLY A 60 1.22 -2.69 -7.17
C GLY A 60 0.13 -2.55 -8.22
N GLY A 61 -1.15 -2.51 -7.85
CA GLY A 61 -2.24 -2.49 -8.84
C GLY A 61 -2.27 -1.23 -9.70
N HIS A 62 -2.13 -0.04 -9.10
CA HIS A 62 -2.02 1.20 -9.87
C HIS A 62 -0.70 1.27 -10.65
N THR A 63 0.42 0.87 -10.02
CA THR A 63 1.73 0.77 -10.66
C THR A 63 1.67 -0.08 -11.94
N GLU A 64 1.05 -1.26 -11.90
CA GLU A 64 0.91 -2.16 -13.04
C GLU A 64 0.08 -1.53 -14.17
N ALA A 65 -1.09 -0.96 -13.84
CA ALA A 65 -1.91 -0.27 -14.82
C ALA A 65 -1.15 0.88 -15.52
N LEU A 66 -0.38 1.67 -14.77
CA LEU A 66 0.45 2.75 -15.34
C LEU A 66 1.52 2.21 -16.30
N LEU A 67 2.15 1.08 -15.98
CA LEU A 67 3.12 0.41 -16.85
C LEU A 67 2.47 -0.16 -18.12
N GLU A 68 1.24 -0.67 -18.01
CA GLU A 68 0.43 -1.15 -19.15
C GLU A 68 0.03 0.00 -20.09
N SER A 69 -0.15 1.21 -19.57
CA SER A 69 -0.38 2.42 -20.36
C SER A 69 0.85 2.87 -21.16
N GLY A 70 2.00 2.23 -20.94
CA GLY A 70 3.29 2.55 -21.56
C GLY A 70 4.12 3.60 -20.83
N ALA A 71 3.66 4.11 -19.68
CA ALA A 71 4.48 4.98 -18.84
C ALA A 71 5.60 4.19 -18.14
N ASP A 72 6.64 4.91 -17.72
CA ASP A 72 7.61 4.40 -16.75
C ASP A 72 7.17 4.82 -15.35
N VAL A 73 7.52 4.05 -14.32
CA VAL A 73 7.04 4.29 -12.96
C VAL A 73 8.18 4.29 -11.94
N LEU A 74 8.23 5.34 -11.11
CA LEU A 74 8.93 5.33 -9.83
C LEU A 74 7.90 4.98 -8.74
N ALA A 75 8.00 3.77 -8.20
CA ALA A 75 7.12 3.26 -7.16
C ALA A 75 7.78 3.38 -5.78
N LEU A 76 7.13 4.10 -4.86
CA LEU A 76 7.54 4.25 -3.48
C LEU A 76 6.54 3.59 -2.54
N ASP A 77 7.04 2.98 -1.49
CA ASP A 77 6.26 2.67 -0.30
C ASP A 77 7.18 2.68 0.93
N GLN A 78 6.64 3.07 2.08
CA GLN A 78 7.39 2.99 3.33
C GLN A 78 7.45 1.55 3.87
N ASP A 79 6.46 0.73 3.51
CA ASP A 79 6.35 -0.65 3.92
C ASP A 79 7.30 -1.56 3.12
N PRO A 80 8.29 -2.19 3.77
CA PRO A 80 9.22 -3.08 3.07
C PRO A 80 8.53 -4.30 2.45
N ASP A 81 7.39 -4.75 2.96
CA ASP A 81 6.63 -5.87 2.38
C ASP A 81 6.01 -5.49 1.04
N ALA A 82 5.45 -4.27 0.94
CA ALA A 82 4.91 -3.74 -0.30
C ALA A 82 6.02 -3.60 -1.36
N VAL A 83 7.16 -3.02 -0.97
CA VAL A 83 8.32 -2.85 -1.86
C VAL A 83 8.80 -4.18 -2.43
N ARG A 84 9.01 -5.19 -1.58
CA ARG A 84 9.42 -6.54 -2.04
C ARG A 84 8.38 -7.14 -2.96
N HIS A 85 7.10 -7.07 -2.58
CA HIS A 85 6.02 -7.63 -3.38
C HIS A 85 5.94 -7.03 -4.78
N VAL A 86 6.01 -5.71 -4.89
CA VAL A 86 5.97 -5.00 -6.18
C VAL A 86 7.21 -5.30 -7.01
N ALA A 87 8.40 -5.30 -6.39
CA ALA A 87 9.65 -5.63 -7.07
C ALA A 87 9.63 -7.05 -7.67
N ASP A 88 9.10 -8.03 -6.93
CA ASP A 88 9.01 -9.42 -7.38
C ASP A 88 7.92 -9.60 -8.45
N ARG A 89 6.71 -9.09 -8.20
CA ARG A 89 5.55 -9.21 -9.11
C ARG A 89 5.83 -8.57 -10.47
N LEU A 90 6.43 -7.39 -10.47
CA LEU A 90 6.63 -6.58 -11.66
C LEU A 90 8.06 -6.69 -12.24
N ALA A 91 8.87 -7.65 -11.79
CA ALA A 91 10.23 -7.86 -12.29
C ALA A 91 10.29 -8.01 -13.82
N HIS A 92 9.25 -8.59 -14.42
CA HIS A 92 9.11 -8.82 -15.86
C HIS A 92 9.05 -7.52 -16.69
N VAL A 93 8.71 -6.37 -16.09
CA VAL A 93 8.66 -5.08 -16.80
C VAL A 93 10.04 -4.44 -16.99
N GLY A 94 11.06 -4.94 -16.29
CA GLY A 94 12.46 -4.55 -16.42
C GLY A 94 12.69 -3.08 -16.06
N ARG A 95 13.38 -2.35 -16.95
CA ARG A 95 13.86 -0.97 -16.69
C ARG A 95 12.76 0.09 -16.62
N ARG A 96 11.50 -0.27 -16.92
CA ARG A 96 10.36 0.66 -16.88
C ARG A 96 9.87 0.95 -15.47
N ILE A 97 10.34 0.20 -14.47
CA ILE A 97 10.01 0.43 -13.07
C ILE A 97 11.26 0.62 -12.22
N ILE A 98 11.20 1.58 -11.29
CA ILE A 98 12.14 1.70 -10.18
C ILE A 98 11.31 1.60 -8.91
N VAL A 99 11.62 0.63 -8.04
CA VAL A 99 10.96 0.48 -6.74
C VAL A 99 11.92 0.93 -5.63
N ARG A 100 11.43 1.74 -4.70
CA ARG A 100 12.22 2.24 -3.55
C ARG A 100 11.40 2.20 -2.27
N GLN A 101 12.05 1.75 -1.19
CA GLN A 101 11.49 1.90 0.14
C GLN A 101 11.69 3.33 0.63
N ALA A 102 10.63 4.13 0.60
CA ALA A 102 10.64 5.50 1.07
C ALA A 102 9.23 5.94 1.47
N ASN A 103 9.12 6.74 2.51
CA ASN A 103 7.88 7.47 2.76
C ASN A 103 7.73 8.57 1.68
N PHE A 104 6.56 8.69 1.06
CA PHE A 104 6.31 9.65 -0.02
C PHE A 104 6.64 11.10 0.36
N ARG A 105 6.67 11.45 1.65
CA ARG A 105 7.10 12.79 2.11
C ARG A 105 8.55 13.13 1.75
N HIS A 106 9.34 12.12 1.37
CA HIS A 106 10.74 12.20 0.96
C HIS A 106 10.92 11.86 -0.53
N ALA A 107 9.85 11.90 -1.32
CA ALA A 107 9.91 11.60 -2.74
C ALA A 107 10.86 12.56 -3.50
N ASP A 108 10.96 13.80 -3.05
CA ASP A 108 11.92 14.80 -3.53
C ASP A 108 13.37 14.31 -3.40
N CYS A 109 13.76 13.82 -2.22
CA CYS A 109 15.10 13.27 -2.00
C CYS A 109 15.38 12.07 -2.92
N VAL A 110 14.41 11.17 -3.09
CA VAL A 110 14.55 10.01 -3.97
C VAL A 110 14.70 10.42 -5.44
N LEU A 111 13.97 11.44 -5.88
CA LEU A 111 14.09 11.99 -7.23
C LEU A 111 15.48 12.61 -7.47
N ASP A 112 15.98 13.38 -6.50
CA ASP A 112 17.32 13.99 -6.55
C ASP A 112 18.43 12.93 -6.62
N GLU A 113 18.35 11.88 -5.79
CA GLU A 113 19.30 10.76 -5.79
C GLU A 113 19.35 10.03 -7.13
N LEU A 114 18.21 9.94 -7.83
CA LEU A 114 18.11 9.32 -9.15
C LEU A 114 18.44 10.29 -10.29
N GLY A 115 18.70 11.56 -10.00
CA GLY A 115 18.97 12.60 -11.00
C GLY A 115 17.74 12.97 -11.84
N ILE A 116 16.53 12.72 -11.33
CA ILE A 116 15.26 12.95 -12.03
C ILE A 116 14.77 14.36 -11.72
N ARG A 117 14.77 15.23 -12.73
CA ARG A 117 14.37 16.64 -12.56
C ARG A 117 12.88 16.90 -12.81
N THR A 118 12.22 16.01 -13.55
CA THR A 118 10.83 16.20 -13.98
C THR A 118 10.10 14.87 -14.01
N ILE A 119 8.87 14.86 -13.50
CA ILE A 119 7.92 13.75 -13.62
C ILE A 119 6.72 14.21 -14.46
N GLY A 120 6.07 13.27 -15.13
CA GLY A 120 4.84 13.50 -15.88
C GLY A 120 3.60 13.60 -15.00
N GLY A 121 3.67 13.09 -13.78
CA GLY A 121 2.61 13.17 -12.78
C GLY A 121 2.91 12.32 -11.54
N ALA A 122 2.08 12.48 -10.52
CA ALA A 122 2.19 11.73 -9.28
C ALA A 122 0.81 11.20 -8.85
N LEU A 123 0.80 10.01 -8.26
CA LEU A 123 -0.36 9.35 -7.65
C LEU A 123 -0.05 9.07 -6.17
N LEU A 124 -1.04 9.36 -5.32
CA LEU A 124 -1.07 8.98 -3.91
C LEU A 124 -2.45 8.40 -3.61
N ASP A 125 -2.49 7.10 -3.36
CA ASP A 125 -3.66 6.36 -2.86
C ASP A 125 -3.49 6.17 -1.34
N LEU A 126 -4.13 7.06 -0.57
CA LEU A 126 -3.92 7.14 0.87
C LEU A 126 -4.76 6.09 1.59
N GLY A 127 -4.10 5.26 2.39
CA GLY A 127 -4.77 4.27 3.23
C GLY A 127 -3.83 3.16 3.65
N VAL A 128 -4.43 2.07 4.12
CA VAL A 128 -3.75 0.79 4.38
C VAL A 128 -4.00 -0.17 3.23
N SER A 129 -3.02 -1.02 2.92
CA SER A 129 -3.17 -2.05 1.90
C SER A 129 -3.93 -3.28 2.43
N SER A 130 -4.58 -4.04 1.55
CA SER A 130 -5.22 -5.32 1.91
C SER A 130 -4.23 -6.28 2.61
N ARG A 131 -2.97 -6.31 2.17
CA ARG A 131 -1.92 -7.14 2.77
C ARG A 131 -1.66 -6.76 4.24
N GLN A 132 -1.69 -5.48 4.57
CA GLN A 132 -1.54 -5.01 5.95
C GLN A 132 -2.74 -5.43 6.82
N LEU A 133 -3.96 -5.38 6.27
CA LEU A 133 -5.19 -5.79 6.97
C LEU A 133 -5.30 -7.31 7.18
N GLU A 134 -4.82 -8.09 6.22
CA GLU A 134 -4.85 -9.56 6.25
C GLU A 134 -3.76 -10.17 7.15
N ASN A 135 -2.60 -9.50 7.24
CA ASN A 135 -1.49 -9.94 8.07
C ASN A 135 -1.69 -9.48 9.53
N ALA A 136 -2.15 -10.41 10.38
CA ALA A 136 -2.39 -10.14 11.79
C ALA A 136 -1.15 -9.64 12.54
N GLU A 137 0.05 -10.09 12.17
CA GLU A 137 1.32 -9.70 12.80
C GLU A 137 1.64 -8.21 12.63
N ARG A 138 0.98 -7.52 11.70
CA ARG A 138 1.16 -6.07 11.50
C ARG A 138 0.29 -5.23 12.45
N GLY A 139 -0.69 -5.84 13.10
CA GLY A 139 -1.56 -5.16 14.07
C GLY A 139 -2.63 -4.24 13.47
N PHE A 140 -2.86 -4.26 12.16
CA PHE A 140 -3.93 -3.48 11.50
C PHE A 140 -5.25 -4.26 11.38
N SER A 141 -5.23 -5.58 11.55
CA SER A 141 -6.41 -6.40 11.36
C SER A 141 -7.49 -6.11 12.41
N LEU A 142 -8.73 -5.91 11.96
CA LEU A 142 -9.90 -5.75 12.82
C LEU A 142 -10.48 -7.09 13.27
N MET A 143 -10.19 -8.17 12.53
CA MET A 143 -10.80 -9.49 12.74
C MET A 143 -9.84 -10.49 13.37
N ARG A 144 -8.54 -10.37 13.10
CA ARG A 144 -7.51 -11.30 13.58
C ARG A 144 -6.71 -10.65 14.69
N ASN A 145 -6.42 -11.44 15.73
CA ASN A 145 -5.57 -10.98 16.81
C ASN A 145 -4.11 -10.95 16.38
N GLY A 146 -3.39 -9.92 16.82
CA GLY A 146 -1.94 -9.81 16.63
C GLY A 146 -1.35 -8.74 17.55
N PRO A 147 -0.03 -8.50 17.48
CA PRO A 147 0.62 -7.49 18.28
C PRO A 147 0.03 -6.10 17.95
N LEU A 148 -0.10 -5.26 18.98
CA LEU A 148 -0.56 -3.88 18.82
C LEU A 148 0.57 -3.01 18.27
N ASP A 149 0.92 -3.22 16.99
CA ASP A 149 2.03 -2.56 16.30
C ASP A 149 1.55 -1.35 15.49
N MET A 150 0.81 -1.59 14.40
CA MET A 150 0.27 -0.57 13.48
C MET A 150 1.31 0.32 12.78
N ARG A 151 2.60 -0.04 12.76
CA ARG A 151 3.60 0.64 11.92
C ARG A 151 3.57 0.08 10.50
N MET A 152 3.54 0.99 9.52
CA MET A 152 3.80 0.64 8.13
C MET A 152 5.30 0.36 7.91
N ASP A 153 6.18 1.20 8.47
CA ASP A 153 7.63 0.99 8.46
C ASP A 153 8.10 0.47 9.83
N PRO A 154 8.55 -0.79 9.93
CA PRO A 154 9.00 -1.39 11.19
C PRO A 154 10.29 -0.77 11.74
N ARG A 155 11.00 0.08 10.97
CA ARG A 155 12.18 0.82 11.41
C ARG A 155 11.83 1.98 12.36
N THR A 156 10.59 2.48 12.31
CA THR A 156 10.12 3.52 13.24
C THR A 156 9.98 2.96 14.65
N SER A 157 10.30 3.72 15.70
CA SER A 157 10.31 3.18 17.07
C SER A 157 8.95 3.18 17.78
N LEU A 158 8.03 4.04 17.35
CA LEU A 158 6.76 4.28 18.06
C LEU A 158 5.69 3.29 17.58
N THR A 159 5.30 2.37 18.46
CA THR A 159 4.21 1.40 18.21
C THR A 159 2.88 1.90 18.76
N ALA A 160 1.76 1.36 18.27
CA ALA A 160 0.45 1.58 18.88
C ALA A 160 0.41 1.12 20.35
N ALA A 161 1.11 0.03 20.70
CA ALA A 161 1.23 -0.42 22.08
C ALA A 161 1.92 0.64 22.97
N THR A 162 2.98 1.28 22.49
CA THR A 162 3.66 2.38 23.21
C THR A 162 2.69 3.54 23.42
N ILE A 163 1.99 3.98 22.37
CA ILE A 163 1.00 5.06 22.47
C ILE A 163 -0.06 4.72 23.52
N ILE A 164 -0.70 3.55 23.40
CA ILE A 164 -1.81 3.13 24.27
C ILE A 164 -1.36 2.93 25.71
N ASN A 165 -0.14 2.44 25.95
CA ASN A 165 0.32 2.13 27.30
C ASN A 165 1.02 3.29 28.01
N ASP A 166 1.62 4.24 27.27
CA ASP A 166 2.52 5.23 27.87
C ASP A 166 1.97 6.66 27.79
N TYR A 167 1.15 7.00 26.80
CA TYR A 167 0.59 8.36 26.70
C TYR A 167 -0.35 8.67 27.86
N SER A 168 -0.38 9.92 28.30
CA SER A 168 -1.33 10.39 29.31
C SER A 168 -2.79 10.28 28.85
N GLU A 169 -3.73 10.36 29.79
CA GLU A 169 -5.16 10.37 29.47
C GLU A 169 -5.54 11.54 28.56
N GLU A 170 -4.91 12.70 28.74
CA GLU A 170 -5.14 13.90 27.92
C GLU A 170 -4.62 13.70 26.49
N GLU A 171 -3.40 13.17 26.34
CA GLU A 171 -2.83 12.85 25.03
C GLU A 171 -3.67 11.82 24.27
N LEU A 172 -4.13 10.76 24.95
CA LEU A 172 -5.02 9.76 24.35
C LEU A 172 -6.39 10.35 23.98
N THR A 173 -6.97 11.18 24.85
CA THR A 173 -8.24 11.86 24.56
C THR A 173 -8.11 12.74 23.31
N ARG A 174 -7.00 13.48 23.21
CA ARG A 174 -6.70 14.32 22.05
C ARG A 174 -6.56 13.47 20.79
N LEU A 175 -5.78 12.39 20.85
CA LEU A 175 -5.56 11.48 19.73
C LEU A 175 -6.86 10.89 19.19
N PHE A 176 -7.70 10.30 20.07
CA PHE A 176 -8.97 9.70 19.65
C PHE A 176 -9.96 10.74 19.10
N ARG A 177 -9.95 11.96 19.62
CA ARG A 177 -10.82 13.04 19.14
C ARG A 177 -10.37 13.62 17.80
N GLU A 178 -9.09 13.99 17.69
CA GLU A 178 -8.56 14.72 16.53
C GLU A 178 -8.31 13.79 15.33
N LEU A 179 -7.87 12.55 15.56
CA LEU A 179 -7.52 11.62 14.49
C LEU A 179 -8.59 10.55 14.26
N GLY A 180 -9.33 10.16 15.30
CA GLY A 180 -10.38 9.15 15.23
C GLY A 180 -11.80 9.71 15.12
N GLU A 181 -11.97 11.03 15.24
CA GLU A 181 -13.27 11.71 15.26
C GLU A 181 -14.26 11.10 16.29
N GLU A 182 -13.75 10.54 17.39
CA GLU A 182 -14.51 9.70 18.32
C GLU A 182 -15.23 10.53 19.42
N PRO A 183 -16.58 10.55 19.46
CA PRO A 183 -17.33 11.33 20.45
C PRO A 183 -17.08 10.89 21.91
N ALA A 184 -16.84 9.60 22.13
CA ALA A 184 -16.53 9.02 23.43
C ALA A 184 -15.02 9.06 23.77
N ALA A 185 -14.20 9.84 23.06
CA ALA A 185 -12.74 9.87 23.18
C ALA A 185 -12.25 9.94 24.64
N ARG A 186 -12.83 10.85 25.45
CA ARG A 186 -12.45 10.97 26.87
C ARG A 186 -12.79 9.71 27.66
N ARG A 187 -13.99 9.14 27.46
CA ARG A 187 -14.42 7.91 28.14
C ARG A 187 -13.50 6.74 27.79
N ILE A 188 -13.14 6.61 26.51
CA ILE A 188 -12.22 5.57 26.03
C ILE A 188 -10.83 5.77 26.64
N ALA A 189 -10.27 6.97 26.61
CA ALA A 189 -8.97 7.28 27.21
C ALA A 189 -8.92 6.97 28.71
N THR A 190 -9.91 7.43 29.49
CA THR A 190 -10.02 7.12 30.94
C THR A 190 -10.03 5.60 31.18
N MET A 191 -10.80 4.86 30.36
CA MET A 191 -10.89 3.41 30.45
C MET A 191 -9.56 2.72 30.12
N VAL A 192 -8.85 3.16 29.07
CA VAL A 192 -7.55 2.62 28.67
C VAL A 192 -6.55 2.80 29.81
N VAL A 193 -6.43 4.03 30.33
CA VAL A 193 -5.50 4.39 31.40
C VAL A 193 -5.79 3.62 32.68
N LYS A 194 -7.08 3.39 33.00
CA LYS A 194 -7.46 2.56 34.14
C LYS A 194 -7.03 1.10 33.96
N MET A 195 -7.30 0.51 32.80
CA MET A 195 -7.09 -0.93 32.57
C MET A 195 -5.63 -1.31 32.35
N ARG A 196 -4.84 -0.45 31.70
CA ARG A 196 -3.42 -0.72 31.47
C ARG A 196 -2.60 -0.82 32.76
N LYS A 197 -3.07 -0.24 33.87
CA LYS A 197 -2.44 -0.35 35.20
C LYS A 197 -2.42 -1.79 35.72
N THR A 198 -3.42 -2.60 35.36
CA THR A 198 -3.53 -4.00 35.77
C THR A 198 -3.02 -4.95 34.69
N SER A 199 -3.31 -4.65 33.42
CA SER A 199 -2.88 -5.47 32.29
C SER A 199 -2.62 -4.57 31.09
N PRO A 200 -1.35 -4.32 30.73
CA PRO A 200 -0.98 -3.55 29.55
C PRO A 200 -1.54 -4.16 28.26
N PHE A 201 -1.92 -3.31 27.31
CA PHE A 201 -2.44 -3.74 26.01
C PHE A 201 -1.28 -4.11 25.08
N ARG A 202 -1.10 -5.39 24.80
CA ARG A 202 -0.06 -5.90 23.90
C ARG A 202 -0.59 -6.34 22.54
N GLU A 203 -1.89 -6.59 22.46
CA GLU A 203 -2.55 -7.20 21.31
C GLU A 203 -3.78 -6.40 20.90
N THR A 204 -4.19 -6.54 19.62
CA THR A 204 -5.28 -5.78 19.01
C THR A 204 -6.66 -6.12 19.58
N LEU A 205 -7.01 -7.40 19.71
CA LEU A 205 -8.37 -7.79 20.14
C LEU A 205 -8.67 -7.44 21.60
N PRO A 206 -7.75 -7.59 22.57
CA PRO A 206 -7.99 -7.11 23.92
C PRO A 206 -8.35 -5.62 23.97
N LEU A 207 -7.66 -4.77 23.22
CA LEU A 207 -8.00 -3.34 23.13
C LEU A 207 -9.37 -3.14 22.49
N ALA A 208 -9.61 -3.74 21.32
CA ALA A 208 -10.86 -3.62 20.58
C ALA A 208 -12.08 -4.04 21.41
N ARG A 209 -12.04 -5.23 22.04
CA ARG A 209 -13.13 -5.73 22.92
C ARG A 209 -13.40 -4.82 24.10
N THR A 210 -12.37 -4.14 24.61
CA THR A 210 -12.55 -3.25 25.75
C THR A 210 -13.27 -1.98 25.33
N ILE A 211 -12.89 -1.40 24.18
CA ILE A 211 -13.58 -0.26 23.58
C ILE A 211 -15.03 -0.65 23.24
N GLU A 212 -15.24 -1.78 22.58
CA GLU A 212 -16.56 -2.29 22.19
C GLU A 212 -17.52 -2.42 23.39
N LYS A 213 -17.04 -2.91 24.54
CA LYS A 213 -17.84 -2.98 25.78
C LYS A 213 -18.28 -1.62 26.32
N LEU A 214 -17.52 -0.56 26.04
CA LEU A 214 -17.77 0.79 26.56
C LEU A 214 -18.74 1.60 25.68
N VAL A 215 -18.56 1.54 24.36
CA VAL A 215 -19.36 2.31 23.39
C VAL A 215 -20.55 1.52 22.85
N GLY A 216 -20.52 0.19 22.92
CA GLY A 216 -21.50 -0.68 22.25
C GLY A 216 -21.17 -0.89 20.77
N ARG A 217 -21.77 -1.91 20.16
CA ARG A 217 -21.63 -2.14 18.71
C ARG A 217 -22.45 -1.12 17.93
N HIS A 218 -21.81 -0.41 17.01
CA HIS A 218 -22.47 0.30 15.93
C HIS A 218 -21.90 -0.22 14.61
N GLY A 219 -22.61 -1.17 13.97
CA GLY A 219 -22.28 -1.70 12.64
C GLY A 219 -21.10 -2.67 12.62
#